data_AF-A0A315Y7B8-F1
#
_entry.id   AF-A0A315Y7B8-F1
#
_cell.length_a   1.000
_cell.length_b   1.000
_cell.length_c   1.000
_cell.angle_alpha   90.00
_cell.angle_beta   90.00
_cell.angle_gamma   90.00
#
_symmetry.space_group_name_H-M   'P 1'
#
loop_
_entity.id
_entity.type
_entity.pdbx_description
1 polymer ?
#
loop_
_entity_poly.entity_id
_entity_poly.type
_entity_poly.pdbx_seq_one_letter_code
_entity_poly.pdbx_strand_id
1 'polypeptide(L)'
;MIECRNIAKGKGKGELIVSSEPISFLGGVNPDTGEIIDPNHELKGEIIKDKVLFIPGGKGSTVGSYVIFQMMKNKTAPSAIICLSAEPIIATGAIMSDIPLVDSPEDIKDLKTGTLVEVDGTNGTIEIL
;
A
#
# COMPACT_ATOMS: atom_id res chain seq x y z
N MET A 1 -9.62 5.20 -15.74
CA MET A 1 -8.35 5.75 -15.22
C MET A 1 -8.71 6.79 -14.18
N ILE A 2 -8.14 6.67 -12.99
CA ILE A 2 -8.40 7.55 -11.84
C ILE A 2 -7.10 8.33 -11.61
N GLU A 3 -7.18 9.65 -11.67
CA GLU A 3 -6.03 10.53 -11.39
C GLU A 3 -5.78 10.60 -9.88
N CYS A 4 -4.51 10.70 -9.51
CA CYS A 4 -4.03 10.82 -8.13
C CYS A 4 -2.71 11.59 -8.11
N ARG A 5 -2.27 11.98 -6.91
CA ARG A 5 -0.94 12.56 -6.72
C ARG A 5 0.11 11.44 -6.65
N ASN A 6 1.19 11.61 -7.39
CA ASN A 6 2.32 10.68 -7.39
C ASN A 6 3.26 10.91 -6.20
N ILE A 7 3.63 9.83 -5.51
CA ILE A 7 4.53 9.90 -4.34
C ILE A 7 5.81 9.08 -4.56
N ALA A 8 5.68 7.80 -4.93
CA ALA A 8 6.80 6.93 -5.25
C ALA A 8 6.63 6.35 -6.65
N LYS A 9 7.71 6.42 -7.45
CA LYS A 9 7.72 6.03 -8.86
C LYS A 9 7.58 4.51 -9.03
N GLY A 10 7.23 4.10 -10.24
CA GLY A 10 7.12 2.70 -10.64
C GLY A 10 5.70 2.31 -11.02
N LYS A 11 5.53 1.06 -11.45
CA LYS A 11 4.24 0.47 -11.77
C LYS A 11 4.06 -0.82 -11.00
N GLY A 12 2.88 -1.00 -10.42
CA GLY A 12 2.53 -2.18 -9.66
C GLY A 12 1.12 -2.62 -10.01
N LYS A 13 0.93 -3.92 -10.17
CA LYS A 13 -0.37 -4.51 -10.53
C LYS A 13 -0.67 -5.63 -9.56
N GLY A 14 -1.95 -5.81 -9.25
CA GLY A 14 -2.38 -6.87 -8.37
C GLY A 14 -3.85 -6.77 -8.02
N GLU A 15 -4.32 -7.79 -7.33
CA GLU A 15 -5.64 -7.75 -6.69
C GLU A 15 -5.62 -6.68 -5.60
N LEU A 16 -6.62 -5.82 -5.62
CA LEU A 16 -6.78 -4.76 -4.64
C LEU A 16 -7.23 -5.36 -3.30
N ILE A 17 -6.59 -4.93 -2.22
CA ILE A 17 -7.07 -5.14 -0.87
C ILE A 17 -7.29 -3.79 -0.22
N VAL A 18 -8.54 -3.52 0.16
CA VAL A 18 -8.96 -2.22 0.69
C VAL A 18 -9.15 -2.33 2.19
N SER A 19 -8.51 -1.41 2.91
CA SER A 19 -8.74 -1.16 4.33
C SER A 19 -9.44 0.18 4.53
N SER A 20 -10.44 0.21 5.39
CA SER A 20 -11.04 1.41 5.96
C SER A 20 -10.23 1.97 7.14
N GLU A 21 -9.34 1.15 7.71
CA GLU A 21 -8.46 1.51 8.83
C GLU A 21 -7.00 1.72 8.38
N PRO A 22 -6.25 2.62 9.04
CA PRO A 22 -4.84 2.79 8.76
C PRO A 22 -4.02 1.61 9.28
N ILE A 23 -3.01 1.19 8.50
CA ILE A 23 -2.10 0.11 8.87
C ILE A 23 -0.85 0.65 9.56
N SER A 24 -0.46 0.01 10.66
CA SER A 24 0.88 0.17 11.24
C SER A 24 1.82 -0.86 10.64
N PHE A 25 2.76 -0.42 9.81
CA PHE A 25 3.84 -1.31 9.36
C PHE A 25 4.78 -1.68 10.51
N LEU A 26 4.79 -0.92 11.61
CA LEU A 26 5.48 -1.31 12.83
C LEU A 26 4.58 -2.21 13.70
N GLY A 27 4.83 -3.51 13.68
CA GLY A 27 4.14 -4.49 14.54
C GLY A 27 2.73 -4.88 14.09
N GLY A 28 2.18 -4.26 13.04
CA GLY A 28 0.89 -4.66 12.46
C GLY A 28 0.99 -5.53 11.22
N VAL A 29 2.19 -5.70 10.67
CA VAL A 29 2.47 -6.57 9.51
C VAL A 29 3.66 -7.46 9.81
N ASN A 30 3.56 -8.75 9.49
CA ASN A 30 4.68 -9.67 9.54
C ASN A 30 5.57 -9.48 8.30
N PRO A 31 6.82 -9.00 8.44
CA PRO A 31 7.67 -8.72 7.31
C PRO A 31 8.14 -9.97 6.55
N ASP A 32 8.07 -11.15 7.16
CA ASP A 32 8.55 -12.39 6.56
C ASP A 32 7.46 -13.12 5.75
N THR A 33 6.19 -12.75 5.92
CA THR A 33 5.05 -13.35 5.20
C THR A 33 4.24 -12.33 4.40
N GLY A 34 4.24 -11.06 4.82
CA GLY A 34 3.31 -10.04 4.31
C GLY A 34 1.91 -10.17 4.88
N GLU A 35 1.74 -10.88 5.99
CA GLU A 35 0.45 -11.02 6.70
C GLU A 35 0.19 -9.82 7.61
N ILE A 36 -1.03 -9.31 7.63
CA ILE A 36 -1.48 -8.33 8.62
C ILE A 36 -1.75 -9.06 9.93
N ILE A 37 -0.99 -8.74 10.97
CA ILE A 37 -1.00 -9.44 12.27
C ILE A 37 -1.60 -8.62 13.42
N ASP A 38 -1.88 -7.33 13.21
CA ASP A 38 -2.54 -6.50 14.24
C ASP A 38 -3.88 -7.13 14.61
N PRO A 39 -4.07 -7.60 15.86
CA PRO A 39 -5.30 -8.28 16.25
C PRO A 39 -6.55 -7.40 16.23
N ASN A 40 -6.38 -6.08 16.17
CA ASN A 40 -7.47 -5.12 16.16
C ASN A 40 -7.76 -4.54 14.77
N HIS A 41 -7.00 -4.94 13.75
CA HIS A 41 -7.16 -4.41 12.40
C HIS A 41 -8.15 -5.27 11.60
N GLU A 42 -9.02 -4.66 10.81
CA GLU A 42 -10.06 -5.37 10.06
C GLU A 42 -9.52 -6.42 9.07
N LEU A 43 -8.33 -6.19 8.51
CA LEU A 43 -7.64 -7.11 7.59
C LEU A 43 -6.74 -8.16 8.27
N LYS A 44 -6.89 -8.40 9.59
CA LYS A 44 -6.06 -9.39 10.29
C LYS A 44 -6.13 -10.77 9.61
N GLY A 45 -4.97 -11.35 9.32
CA GLY A 45 -4.81 -12.64 8.65
C GLY A 45 -4.73 -12.54 7.12
N GLU A 46 -4.97 -11.35 6.55
CA GLU A 46 -4.84 -11.14 5.12
C GLU A 46 -3.35 -10.98 4.71
N ILE A 47 -3.02 -11.57 3.56
CA ILE A 47 -1.71 -11.44 2.94
C ILE A 47 -1.74 -10.28 1.94
N ILE A 48 -0.85 -9.30 2.11
CA ILE A 48 -0.69 -8.14 1.21
C ILE A 48 0.43 -8.32 0.17
N LYS A 49 1.20 -9.40 0.27
CA LYS A 49 2.26 -9.73 -0.70
C LYS A 49 1.69 -9.78 -2.13
N ASP A 50 2.38 -9.13 -3.07
CA ASP A 50 2.05 -9.09 -4.50
C ASP A 50 0.65 -8.50 -4.83
N LYS A 51 -0.05 -7.94 -3.83
CA LYS A 51 -1.34 -7.26 -3.97
C LYS A 51 -1.18 -5.73 -4.01
N VAL A 52 -2.19 -5.04 -4.49
CA VAL A 52 -2.28 -3.58 -4.36
C VAL A 52 -2.98 -3.26 -3.05
N LEU A 53 -2.30 -2.56 -2.15
CA LEU A 53 -2.84 -2.21 -0.84
C LEU A 53 -3.45 -0.80 -0.87
N PHE A 54 -4.75 -0.69 -0.60
CA PHE A 54 -5.42 0.59 -0.38
C PHE A 54 -5.65 0.80 1.11
N ILE A 55 -5.17 1.92 1.66
CA ILE A 55 -5.39 2.33 3.05
C ILE A 55 -5.76 3.83 3.12
N PRO A 56 -6.48 4.31 4.15
CA PRO A 56 -6.72 5.74 4.31
C PRO A 56 -5.41 6.53 4.52
N GLY A 57 -4.45 5.91 5.19
CA GLY A 57 -3.13 6.47 5.51
C GLY A 57 -2.37 5.52 6.42
N GLY A 58 -1.20 5.96 6.89
CA GLY A 58 -0.45 5.23 7.90
C GLY A 58 -1.01 5.41 9.29
N LYS A 59 -0.77 4.41 10.15
CA LYS A 59 -0.98 4.55 11.59
C LYS A 59 0.38 4.81 12.22
N GLY A 60 0.54 6.02 12.78
CA GLY A 60 1.76 6.56 13.40
C GLY A 60 2.90 5.58 13.59
N SER A 61 3.96 5.73 12.81
CA SER A 61 5.07 4.78 12.80
C SER A 61 6.40 5.48 12.59
N THR A 62 7.01 6.00 13.66
CA THR A 62 8.34 6.66 13.63
C THR A 62 9.41 5.87 12.85
N VAL A 63 9.30 4.53 12.77
CA VAL A 63 10.24 3.62 12.07
C VAL A 63 9.58 2.65 11.07
N GLY A 64 8.32 2.86 10.67
CA GLY A 64 7.59 1.94 9.79
C GLY A 64 8.20 1.78 8.40
N SER A 65 8.97 2.77 7.94
CA SER A 65 9.68 2.75 6.65
C SER A 65 10.67 1.59 6.53
N TYR A 66 11.35 1.22 7.62
CA TYR A 66 12.29 0.09 7.62
C TYR A 66 11.60 -1.26 7.49
N VAL A 67 10.37 -1.39 7.99
CA VAL A 67 9.60 -2.63 7.84
C VAL A 67 9.14 -2.80 6.39
N ILE A 68 8.67 -1.73 5.74
CA ILE A 68 8.36 -1.74 4.31
C ILE A 68 9.59 -2.18 3.50
N PHE A 69 10.77 -1.64 3.83
CA PHE A 69 12.03 -2.02 3.19
C PHE A 69 12.43 -3.48 3.45
N GLN A 70 12.22 -3.97 4.67
CA GLN A 70 12.43 -5.37 5.00
C GLN A 70 11.49 -6.29 4.20
N MET A 71 10.20 -5.92 4.07
CA MET A 71 9.24 -6.66 3.26
C MET A 71 9.66 -6.75 1.79
N MET A 72 10.18 -5.66 1.22
CA MET A 72 10.72 -5.68 -0.13
C MET A 72 11.89 -6.68 -0.24
N LYS A 73 12.86 -6.61 0.68
CA LYS A 73 13.99 -7.56 0.71
C LYS A 73 13.54 -9.01 0.85
N ASN A 74 12.49 -9.23 1.64
CA ASN A 74 11.88 -10.53 1.88
C ASN A 74 10.96 -10.99 0.75
N LYS A 75 10.68 -10.14 -0.26
CA LYS A 75 9.71 -10.41 -1.34
C LYS A 75 8.31 -10.72 -0.81
N THR A 76 7.87 -9.93 0.15
CA THR A 76 6.57 -10.01 0.85
C THR A 76 5.82 -8.68 0.82
N ALA A 77 6.42 -7.66 0.21
CA ALA A 77 5.81 -6.34 0.03
C ALA A 77 4.59 -6.38 -0.91
N PRO A 78 3.66 -5.43 -0.76
CA PRO A 78 2.63 -5.19 -1.77
C PRO A 78 3.26 -4.74 -3.08
N SER A 79 2.58 -5.01 -4.20
CA SER A 79 3.01 -4.59 -5.53
C SER A 79 2.84 -3.09 -5.77
N ALA A 80 1.89 -2.45 -5.08
CA ALA A 80 1.73 -1.00 -5.01
C ALA A 80 0.91 -0.61 -3.77
N ILE A 81 0.98 0.66 -3.39
CA ILE A 81 0.20 1.24 -2.29
C ILE A 81 -0.62 2.41 -2.82
N ILE A 82 -1.87 2.50 -2.38
CA ILE A 82 -2.78 3.62 -2.60
C ILE A 82 -3.17 4.18 -1.23
N CYS A 83 -3.01 5.49 -1.05
CA CYS A 83 -3.43 6.19 0.17
C CYS A 83 -4.51 7.23 -0.12
N LEU A 84 -5.42 7.51 0.83
CA LEU A 84 -6.18 8.77 0.76
C LEU A 84 -5.27 9.96 1.04
N SER A 85 -4.40 9.82 2.04
CA SER A 85 -3.35 10.78 2.38
C SER A 85 -2.09 10.03 2.82
N ALA A 86 -1.01 10.15 2.04
CA ALA A 86 0.25 9.50 2.37
C ALA A 86 1.01 10.29 3.46
N GLU A 87 1.38 9.60 4.53
CA GLU A 87 2.28 10.14 5.55
C GLU A 87 3.75 10.02 5.10
N PRO A 88 4.65 10.93 5.55
CA PRO A 88 6.07 10.90 5.18
C PRO A 88 6.77 9.57 5.42
N ILE A 89 6.37 8.81 6.44
CA ILE A 89 6.95 7.51 6.78
C ILE A 89 6.64 6.47 5.69
N ILE A 90 5.38 6.37 5.26
CA ILE A 90 4.99 5.42 4.21
C ILE A 90 5.64 5.84 2.90
N ALA A 91 5.62 7.13 2.58
CA ALA A 91 6.29 7.66 1.40
C ALA A 91 7.78 7.30 1.38
N THR A 92 8.49 7.51 2.50
CA THR A 92 9.91 7.18 2.61
C THR A 92 10.14 5.67 2.45
N GLY A 93 9.34 4.83 3.11
CA GLY A 93 9.43 3.38 3.00
C GLY A 93 9.19 2.89 1.57
N ALA A 94 8.17 3.42 0.90
CA ALA A 94 7.83 3.09 -0.48
C ALA A 94 8.95 3.49 -1.44
N ILE A 95 9.47 4.73 -1.33
CA ILE A 95 10.57 5.24 -2.16
C ILE A 95 11.84 4.41 -1.95
N MET A 96 12.20 4.08 -0.71
CA MET A 96 13.38 3.25 -0.41
C MET A 96 13.26 1.81 -0.92
N SER A 97 12.03 1.35 -1.16
CA SER A 97 11.70 -0.02 -1.51
C SER A 97 11.31 -0.20 -2.97
N ASP A 98 11.37 0.87 -3.78
CA ASP A 98 10.85 0.90 -5.16
C ASP A 98 9.41 0.37 -5.27
N ILE A 99 8.58 0.62 -4.24
CA ILE A 99 7.16 0.28 -4.24
C ILE A 99 6.40 1.51 -4.76
N PRO A 100 5.64 1.39 -5.85
CA PRO A 100 4.81 2.48 -6.36
C PRO A 100 3.80 2.93 -5.30
N LEU A 101 3.71 4.25 -5.11
CA LEU A 101 2.78 4.86 -4.16
C LEU A 101 2.14 6.08 -4.80
N VAL A 102 0.81 6.12 -4.74
CA VAL A 102 -0.01 7.28 -5.10
C VAL A 102 -0.92 7.63 -3.93
N ASP A 103 -1.35 8.89 -3.87
CA ASP A 103 -2.36 9.30 -2.90
C ASP A 103 -3.37 10.32 -3.46
N SER A 104 -4.39 10.64 -2.66
CA SER A 104 -5.47 11.56 -3.04
C SER A 104 -6.13 11.21 -4.39
N PRO A 105 -6.65 9.98 -4.57
CA PRO A 105 -7.38 9.61 -5.78
C PRO A 105 -8.65 10.46 -5.96
N GLU A 106 -8.95 10.87 -7.20
CA GLU A 106 -10.13 11.66 -7.53
C GLU A 106 -11.45 10.92 -7.31
N ASP A 107 -11.46 9.59 -7.50
CA ASP A 107 -12.60 8.72 -7.22
C ASP A 107 -12.13 7.39 -6.61
N ILE A 108 -12.92 6.83 -5.72
CA ILE A 108 -12.66 5.55 -5.02
C ILE A 108 -13.85 4.58 -5.10
N LYS A 109 -14.97 4.96 -5.73
CA LYS A 109 -16.21 4.16 -5.71
C LYS A 109 -16.06 2.74 -6.26
N ASP A 110 -15.21 2.58 -7.27
CA ASP A 110 -14.97 1.31 -7.95
C ASP A 110 -13.72 0.56 -7.42
N LEU A 111 -13.01 1.15 -6.45
CA LEU A 111 -11.87 0.54 -5.78
C LEU A 111 -12.35 -0.32 -4.61
N LYS A 112 -12.60 -1.60 -4.89
CA LYS A 112 -13.09 -2.60 -3.93
C LYS A 112 -12.11 -3.77 -3.83
N THR A 113 -12.07 -4.40 -2.66
CA THR A 113 -11.27 -5.63 -2.48
C THR A 113 -11.65 -6.67 -3.53
N GLY A 114 -10.65 -7.29 -4.16
CA GLY A 114 -10.83 -8.25 -5.25
C GLY A 114 -10.76 -7.65 -6.65
N THR A 115 -10.83 -6.32 -6.81
CA THR A 115 -10.68 -5.67 -8.11
C THR A 115 -9.22 -5.74 -8.57
N LEU A 116 -8.98 -6.15 -9.82
CA LEU A 116 -7.63 -6.12 -10.40
C LEU A 116 -7.31 -4.68 -10.84
N VAL A 117 -6.19 -4.13 -10.35
CA VAL A 117 -5.78 -2.77 -10.71
C VAL A 117 -4.30 -2.69 -11.05
N GLU A 118 -3.94 -1.72 -11.88
CA GLU A 118 -2.57 -1.23 -12.06
C GLU A 118 -2.45 0.17 -11.46
N VAL A 119 -1.39 0.39 -10.69
CA VAL A 119 -1.01 1.68 -10.12
C VAL A 119 0.25 2.15 -10.80
N ASP A 120 0.20 3.33 -11.40
CA ASP A 120 1.34 4.03 -11.98
C ASP A 120 1.74 5.19 -11.06
N GLY A 121 2.69 4.91 -10.18
CA GLY A 121 3.25 5.91 -9.26
C GLY A 121 4.17 6.92 -9.95
N THR A 122 4.49 6.73 -11.24
CA THR A 122 5.24 7.72 -12.02
C THR A 122 4.31 8.79 -12.59
N ASN A 123 3.21 8.37 -13.21
CA ASN A 123 2.23 9.26 -13.83
C ASN A 123 1.12 9.71 -12.87
N GLY A 124 0.97 9.05 -11.72
CA GLY A 124 -0.05 9.40 -10.73
C GLY A 124 -1.44 8.89 -11.11
N THR A 125 -1.55 7.64 -11.56
CA THR A 125 -2.83 7.09 -12.03
C THR A 125 -3.12 5.69 -11.52
N ILE A 126 -4.40 5.38 -11.33
CA ILE A 126 -4.90 4.04 -11.04
C ILE A 126 -5.79 3.58 -12.20
N GLU A 127 -5.52 2.40 -12.75
CA GLU A 127 -6.30 1.77 -13.81
C GLU A 127 -6.95 0.49 -13.29
N ILE A 128 -8.26 0.36 -13.49
CA ILE A 128 -9.01 -0.87 -13.21
C ILE A 128 -8.96 -1.75 -14.45
N LEU A 129 -8.66 -3.04 -14.27
CA LEU A 129 -8.37 -4.00 -15.33
C LEU A 129 -9.48 -5.02 -15.55
#